data_AF-A0A9D6JHP9-F1
#
_entry.id   AF-A0A9D6JHP9-F1
#
_cell.length_a   1.000
_cell.length_b   1.000
_cell.length_c   1.000
_cell.angle_alpha   90.00
_cell.angle_beta   90.00
_cell.angle_gamma   90.00
#
_symmetry.space_group_name_H-M   'P 1'
#
loop_
_entity.id
_entity.type
_entity.pdbx_description
1 polymer ?
#
loop_
_entity_poly.entity_id
_entity_poly.type
_entity_poly.pdbx_seq_one_letter_code
_entity_poly.pdbx_strand_id
1 'polypeptide(L)'
;MSIQNAEAAANLTLSTSFTSADPARANAYMDQAGTWNGTSEVTNSTTNGDRFRLTIQNTGAGVTDAFDVGITISLPTGFRLPNTASTPVTVTSPTCNTTTGVTDYTPINASQSGTTINFNIPNNRNIPAGCTYVFTFGITTRNSSPFPAPGARNLTYNVAYDDGGPGLLATTVQTVQVNPGVMALTKTALTAVATNGNTVDFRIDIRNTGTGGAFAALLTDTISANFTGLTFVSFNAFNNTTNAPVAMPTVTVVSATQRRFTYIPPNVRIEVVVRTTATVNPTATTCPVFINDATVVQRTTQSSSNFASVEYNLPNSLQLTHNMATSYCELCGIGTIRLRAANAGGISLVNISITENLMASGLTYVPGSTQISLNGGPAVAAGNPVVSGANSQILTWTSAQIPALNQLDSPYATAP
;
A
#
# COMPACT_ATOMS: atom_id res chain seq x y z
N MET A 1 71.20 34.22 19.82
CA MET A 1 69.75 34.27 19.52
C MET A 1 69.40 32.91 18.94
N SER A 2 68.84 32.02 19.77
CA SER A 2 68.44 30.68 19.33
C SER A 2 67.21 30.84 18.45
N ILE A 3 67.31 30.45 17.18
CA ILE A 3 66.14 30.30 16.32
C ILE A 3 65.42 29.07 16.88
N GLN A 4 64.30 29.29 17.58
CA GLN A 4 63.36 28.21 17.85
C GLN A 4 63.01 27.61 16.49
N ASN A 5 63.38 26.35 16.30
CA ASN A 5 62.92 25.57 15.16
C ASN A 5 61.40 25.69 15.13
N ALA A 6 60.84 25.96 13.94
CA ALA A 6 59.41 25.83 13.74
C ALA A 6 59.02 24.41 14.15
N GLU A 7 58.38 24.27 15.31
CA GLU A 7 57.82 23.00 15.74
C GLU A 7 56.83 22.57 14.67
N ALA A 8 57.00 21.35 14.15
CA ALA A 8 56.10 20.85 13.12
C ALA A 8 54.70 20.70 13.75
N ALA A 9 53.67 21.20 13.10
CA ALA A 9 52.30 21.08 13.56
C ALA A 9 51.79 19.63 13.46
N ALA A 10 50.84 19.25 14.32
CA ALA A 10 50.11 17.99 14.15
C ALA A 10 49.34 18.00 12.81
N ASN A 11 49.31 16.87 12.11
CA ASN A 11 48.69 16.76 10.79
C ASN A 11 47.69 15.60 10.76
N LEU A 12 46.40 15.92 10.79
CA LEU A 12 45.33 14.92 10.83
C LEU A 12 44.81 14.58 9.43
N THR A 13 44.98 13.33 9.01
CA THR A 13 44.30 12.75 7.85
C THR A 13 43.03 12.05 8.30
N LEU A 14 41.89 12.44 7.71
CA LEU A 14 40.58 11.93 8.06
C LEU A 14 39.99 11.06 6.94
N SER A 15 39.35 9.95 7.30
CA SER A 15 38.54 9.16 6.37
C SER A 15 37.29 8.60 7.04
N THR A 16 36.25 8.35 6.25
CA THR A 16 34.96 7.85 6.74
C THR A 16 34.47 6.65 5.95
N SER A 17 33.63 5.84 6.59
CA SER A 17 32.87 4.80 5.89
C SER A 17 31.49 4.59 6.51
N PHE A 18 30.57 4.06 5.71
CA PHE A 18 29.23 3.66 6.11
C PHE A 18 29.05 2.15 5.94
N THR A 19 28.29 1.54 6.84
CA THR A 19 27.86 0.14 6.76
C THR A 19 26.38 0.05 7.09
N SER A 20 25.60 -0.46 6.14
CA SER A 20 24.16 -0.66 6.30
C SER A 20 23.88 -1.77 7.29
N ALA A 21 22.85 -1.61 8.11
CA ALA A 21 22.35 -2.67 8.99
C ALA A 21 21.83 -3.87 8.20
N ASP A 22 21.23 -3.62 7.02
CA ASP A 22 20.71 -4.64 6.12
C ASP A 22 21.83 -5.16 5.21
N PRO A 23 22.26 -6.44 5.35
CA PRO A 23 23.33 -7.01 4.53
C PRO A 23 22.97 -7.06 3.04
N ALA A 24 21.68 -7.13 2.69
CA ALA A 24 21.23 -7.22 1.31
C ALA A 24 21.51 -5.94 0.50
N ARG A 25 21.80 -4.81 1.17
CA ARG A 25 22.06 -3.51 0.53
C ARG A 25 23.52 -3.28 0.16
N ALA A 26 24.43 -4.15 0.60
CA ALA A 26 25.86 -4.02 0.37
C ALA A 26 26.40 -2.59 0.64
N ASN A 27 25.94 -1.96 1.73
CA ASN A 27 26.32 -0.60 2.16
C ASN A 27 25.97 0.53 1.19
N ALA A 28 25.00 0.36 0.29
CA ALA A 28 24.69 1.36 -0.73
C ALA A 28 23.84 2.54 -0.25
N TYR A 29 22.93 2.35 0.72
CA TYR A 29 21.98 3.38 1.14
C TYR A 29 21.38 3.13 2.52
N MET A 30 20.78 4.18 3.10
CA MET A 30 19.86 4.12 4.24
C MET A 30 18.41 4.30 3.77
N ASP A 31 17.44 3.73 4.48
CA ASP A 31 16.04 4.05 4.21
C ASP A 31 15.66 5.40 4.80
N GLN A 32 14.64 6.02 4.22
CA GLN A 32 14.17 7.33 4.64
C GLN A 32 13.54 7.37 6.04
N ALA A 33 12.95 6.29 6.54
CA ALA A 33 12.02 6.36 7.68
C ALA A 33 12.32 5.39 8.81
N GLY A 34 13.59 5.07 9.03
CA GLY A 34 14.07 4.12 10.03
C GLY A 34 15.20 3.24 9.48
N THR A 35 15.62 2.28 10.30
CA THR A 35 16.65 1.31 9.91
C THR A 35 16.10 -0.10 10.00
N TRP A 36 16.32 -0.89 8.95
CA TRP A 36 16.00 -2.32 8.87
C TRP A 36 17.31 -3.12 8.82
N ASN A 37 17.39 -4.26 9.51
CA ASN A 37 18.60 -5.10 9.50
C ASN A 37 18.48 -6.38 8.63
N GLY A 38 17.46 -6.44 7.78
CA GLY A 38 17.11 -7.62 6.99
C GLY A 38 16.03 -8.49 7.65
N THR A 39 15.83 -8.39 8.97
CA THR A 39 14.86 -9.23 9.71
C THR A 39 13.87 -8.46 10.58
N SER A 40 14.28 -7.32 11.12
CA SER A 40 13.49 -6.50 12.03
C SER A 40 13.87 -5.01 11.93
N GLU A 41 12.99 -4.15 12.44
CA GLU A 41 13.28 -2.73 12.56
C GLU A 41 14.21 -2.50 13.75
N VAL A 42 15.33 -1.84 13.50
CA VAL A 42 16.41 -1.59 14.47
C VAL A 42 16.75 -0.09 14.57
N THR A 43 15.81 0.77 14.19
CA THR A 43 15.96 2.24 14.21
C THR A 43 16.56 2.76 15.53
N ASN A 44 16.12 2.23 16.67
CA ASN A 44 16.60 2.67 17.99
C ASN A 44 17.66 1.73 18.60
N SER A 45 18.23 0.80 17.82
CA SER A 45 19.27 -0.10 18.29
C SER A 45 20.63 0.57 18.21
N THR A 46 21.38 0.54 19.31
CA THR A 46 22.78 1.02 19.35
C THR A 46 23.78 -0.02 18.84
N THR A 47 23.36 -1.27 18.64
CA THR A 47 24.26 -2.39 18.29
C THR A 47 23.98 -2.96 16.91
N ASN A 48 22.71 -3.02 16.48
CA ASN A 48 22.30 -3.71 15.26
C ASN A 48 21.85 -2.77 14.13
N GLY A 49 21.97 -1.45 14.34
CA GLY A 49 21.62 -0.43 13.35
C GLY A 49 22.73 -0.12 12.35
N ASP A 50 22.48 0.91 11.54
CA ASP A 50 23.42 1.45 10.57
C ASP A 50 24.67 1.98 11.28
N ARG A 51 25.86 1.68 10.74
CA ARG A 51 27.14 2.02 11.37
C ARG A 51 27.95 2.99 10.52
N PHE A 52 28.57 3.92 11.21
CA PHE A 52 29.50 4.90 10.66
C PHE A 52 30.85 4.75 11.33
N ARG A 53 31.90 4.95 10.53
CA ARG A 53 33.29 4.92 10.97
C ARG A 53 33.94 6.25 10.62
N LEU A 54 34.62 6.86 11.59
CA LEU A 54 35.58 7.94 11.38
C LEU A 54 36.96 7.39 11.74
N THR A 55 37.91 7.49 10.82
CA THR A 55 39.32 7.17 11.07
C THR A 55 40.11 8.46 11.06
N ILE A 56 40.87 8.70 12.13
CA ILE A 56 41.75 9.85 12.32
C ILE A 56 43.16 9.31 12.40
N GLN A 57 44.02 9.74 11.50
CA GLN A 57 45.45 9.42 11.54
C GLN A 57 46.24 10.71 11.73
N ASN A 58 47.05 10.77 12.78
CA ASN A 58 48.05 11.83 12.91
C ASN A 58 49.31 11.41 12.14
N THR A 59 49.55 12.06 11.01
CA THR A 59 50.72 11.84 10.15
C THR A 59 51.87 12.80 10.47
N GLY A 60 51.76 13.58 11.54
CA GLY A 60 52.86 14.38 12.06
C GLY A 60 54.07 13.50 12.43
N ALA A 61 55.27 14.04 12.25
CA ALA A 61 56.52 13.38 12.63
C ALA A 61 57.03 13.95 13.97
N GLY A 62 57.68 13.13 14.81
CA GLY A 62 58.27 13.60 16.07
C GLY A 62 57.27 13.77 17.22
N VAL A 63 57.32 14.90 17.93
CA VAL A 63 56.50 15.21 19.15
C VAL A 63 55.20 15.97 18.82
N THR A 64 54.63 15.70 17.65
CA THR A 64 53.58 16.54 17.02
C THR A 64 52.19 15.98 17.29
N ASP A 65 51.90 15.79 18.57
CA ASP A 65 50.62 15.27 19.04
C ASP A 65 49.49 16.28 18.75
N ALA A 66 48.32 15.77 18.36
CA ALA A 66 47.11 16.59 18.35
C ALA A 66 46.51 16.57 19.76
N PHE A 67 46.54 17.70 20.45
CA PHE A 67 46.07 17.87 21.81
C PHE A 67 44.57 18.21 21.86
N ASP A 68 43.92 17.87 22.97
CA ASP A 68 42.54 18.27 23.29
C ASP A 68 41.53 18.01 22.16
N VAL A 69 41.55 16.78 21.65
CA VAL A 69 40.76 16.40 20.47
C VAL A 69 39.25 16.44 20.79
N GLY A 70 38.53 17.29 20.07
CA GLY A 70 37.07 17.35 20.05
C GLY A 70 36.51 16.87 18.71
N ILE A 71 35.43 16.08 18.74
CA ILE A 71 34.76 15.58 17.53
C ILE A 71 33.30 16.00 17.54
N THR A 72 32.89 16.72 16.50
CA THR A 72 31.49 17.04 16.23
C THR A 72 31.09 16.57 14.84
N ILE A 73 29.81 16.22 14.67
CA ILE A 73 29.25 15.79 13.40
C ILE A 73 27.99 16.59 13.10
N SER A 74 27.97 17.29 11.98
CA SER A 74 26.79 18.01 11.49
C SER A 74 25.97 17.08 10.60
N LEU A 75 24.72 16.86 10.99
CA LEU A 75 23.76 16.00 10.31
C LEU A 75 22.75 16.82 9.50
N PRO A 76 22.26 16.30 8.37
CA PRO A 76 21.05 16.82 7.74
C PRO A 76 19.81 16.60 8.61
N THR A 77 18.77 17.42 8.41
CA THR A 77 17.46 17.20 9.04
C THR A 77 16.94 15.79 8.75
N GLY A 78 16.38 15.15 9.78
CA GLY A 78 15.83 13.80 9.68
C GLY A 78 16.79 12.67 10.04
N PHE A 79 18.06 12.97 10.35
CA PHE A 79 19.00 12.01 10.93
C PHE A 79 19.07 12.17 12.45
N ARG A 80 19.42 11.09 13.14
CA ARG A 80 19.68 11.09 14.58
C ARG A 80 20.57 9.94 15.05
N LEU A 81 21.09 10.05 16.26
CA LEU A 81 21.60 8.90 17.01
C LEU A 81 20.44 7.92 17.33
N PRO A 82 20.68 6.59 17.34
CA PRO A 82 19.68 5.60 17.77
C PRO A 82 19.17 5.84 19.19
N ASN A 83 20.04 6.31 20.08
CA ASN A 83 19.68 6.89 21.38
C ASN A 83 20.27 8.30 21.48
N THR A 84 19.42 9.31 21.45
CA THR A 84 19.83 10.73 21.44
C THR A 84 20.49 11.19 22.74
N ALA A 85 20.21 10.53 23.87
CA ALA A 85 20.80 10.87 25.16
C ALA A 85 22.23 10.32 25.30
N SER A 86 22.47 9.08 24.84
CA SER A 86 23.77 8.45 24.89
C SER A 86 23.83 7.26 23.93
N THR A 87 24.63 7.39 22.88
CA THR A 87 24.97 6.28 21.98
C THR A 87 26.44 5.90 22.17
N PRO A 88 26.77 4.64 22.49
CA PRO A 88 28.15 4.21 22.63
C PRO A 88 28.96 4.43 21.36
N VAL A 89 30.20 4.89 21.52
CA VAL A 89 31.21 4.97 20.46
C VAL A 89 32.30 3.95 20.77
N THR A 90 32.47 2.98 19.88
CA THR A 90 33.59 2.03 19.97
C THR A 90 34.83 2.68 19.38
N VAL A 91 35.90 2.76 20.16
CA VAL A 91 37.18 3.31 19.71
C VAL A 91 38.24 2.23 19.70
N THR A 92 38.93 2.08 18.57
CA THR A 92 40.10 1.19 18.43
C THR A 92 41.30 1.98 17.91
N SER A 93 42.51 1.58 18.33
CA SER A 93 43.77 2.18 17.86
C SER A 93 44.69 1.08 17.32
N PRO A 94 44.73 0.86 15.99
CA PRO A 94 45.53 -0.21 15.41
C PRO A 94 47.05 0.03 15.53
N THR A 95 47.52 1.27 15.67
CA THR A 95 48.96 1.59 15.59
C THR A 95 49.58 2.12 16.89
N CYS A 96 48.78 2.47 17.91
CA CYS A 96 49.29 3.21 19.07
C CYS A 96 48.88 2.68 20.44
N ASN A 97 48.63 1.37 20.56
CA ASN A 97 48.44 0.77 21.86
C ASN A 97 49.76 0.21 22.40
N THR A 98 50.63 1.08 22.90
CA THR A 98 51.82 0.67 23.63
C THR A 98 51.88 1.38 24.98
N THR A 99 51.09 0.91 25.95
CA THR A 99 51.55 0.40 27.26
C THR A 99 50.34 0.30 28.21
N THR A 100 50.12 -0.91 28.72
CA THR A 100 49.25 -1.32 29.85
C THR A 100 48.53 -0.22 30.64
N GLY A 101 47.20 -0.14 30.49
CA GLY A 101 46.29 0.41 31.50
C GLY A 101 45.49 1.65 31.10
N VAL A 102 45.80 2.33 29.99
CA VAL A 102 45.05 3.52 29.59
C VAL A 102 44.03 3.19 28.50
N THR A 103 42.77 3.10 28.92
CA THR A 103 41.58 3.13 28.07
C THR A 103 41.38 4.54 27.52
N ASP A 104 42.31 5.02 26.68
CA ASP A 104 42.43 6.46 26.33
C ASP A 104 41.16 7.05 25.71
N TYR A 105 40.35 6.22 25.05
CA TYR A 105 39.08 6.67 24.46
C TYR A 105 37.92 5.74 24.80
N THR A 106 38.02 4.96 25.89
CA THR A 106 36.94 4.05 26.30
C THR A 106 36.60 4.17 27.79
N PRO A 107 35.30 4.26 28.15
CA PRO A 107 34.13 4.39 27.27
C PRO A 107 33.91 5.83 26.77
N ILE A 108 33.58 6.01 25.49
CA ILE A 108 33.07 7.28 24.94
C ILE A 108 31.62 7.08 24.50
N ASN A 109 30.81 8.10 24.74
CA ASN A 109 29.45 8.18 24.23
C ASN A 109 29.31 9.40 23.34
N ALA A 110 28.41 9.31 22.37
CA ALA A 110 27.93 10.42 21.58
C ALA A 110 26.60 10.92 22.12
N SER A 111 26.43 12.24 22.15
CA SER A 111 25.16 12.91 22.44
C SER A 111 24.75 13.77 21.25
N GLN A 112 23.45 14.03 21.10
CA GLN A 112 22.95 14.85 19.99
C GLN A 112 22.12 16.03 20.51
N SER A 113 22.45 17.23 20.03
CA SER A 113 21.66 18.44 20.20
C SER A 113 21.27 18.99 18.84
N GLY A 114 19.97 19.02 18.54
CA GLY A 114 19.46 19.40 17.22
C GLY A 114 20.05 18.50 16.11
N THR A 115 20.77 19.11 15.18
CA THR A 115 21.45 18.43 14.06
C THR A 115 22.92 18.13 14.32
N THR A 116 23.44 18.44 15.49
CA THR A 116 24.86 18.25 15.82
C THR A 116 25.02 17.09 16.79
N ILE A 117 25.87 16.12 16.44
CA ILE A 117 26.38 15.11 17.36
C ILE A 117 27.68 15.64 17.96
N ASN A 118 27.82 15.48 19.28
CA ASN A 118 29.07 15.70 19.99
C ASN A 118 29.57 14.37 20.56
N PHE A 119 30.83 14.03 20.31
CA PHE A 119 31.47 12.95 21.05
C PHE A 119 31.92 13.48 22.39
N ASN A 120 31.51 12.82 23.47
CA ASN A 120 31.84 13.20 24.83
C ASN A 120 33.24 12.67 25.17
N ILE A 121 34.24 13.22 24.49
CA ILE A 121 35.66 12.91 24.70
C ILE A 121 36.09 13.65 25.98
N PRO A 122 36.70 12.98 26.97
CA PRO A 122 37.26 13.65 28.13
C PRO A 122 38.30 14.71 27.75
N ASN A 123 38.50 15.72 28.58
CA ASN A 123 39.54 16.73 28.37
C ASN A 123 40.95 16.09 28.36
N ASN A 124 41.92 16.75 27.72
CA ASN A 124 43.31 16.33 27.62
C ASN A 124 43.51 14.99 26.92
N ARG A 125 42.62 14.65 25.98
CA ARG A 125 42.76 13.46 25.13
C ARG A 125 43.45 13.84 23.83
N ASN A 126 44.57 13.17 23.59
CA ASN A 126 45.46 13.50 22.49
C ASN A 126 45.46 12.38 21.45
N ILE A 127 45.90 12.69 20.24
CA ILE A 127 46.24 11.70 19.21
C ILE A 127 47.73 11.85 18.93
N PRO A 128 48.58 10.94 19.45
CA PRO A 128 50.01 11.09 19.27
C PRO A 128 50.47 10.98 17.82
N ALA A 129 51.64 11.53 17.53
CA ALA A 129 52.25 11.43 16.20
C ALA A 129 52.39 9.96 15.75
N GLY A 130 52.00 9.66 14.50
CA GLY A 130 51.99 8.31 13.95
C GLY A 130 50.77 7.44 14.32
N CYS A 131 49.87 7.95 15.17
CA CYS A 131 48.72 7.19 15.66
C CYS A 131 47.51 7.25 14.75
N THR A 132 46.81 6.11 14.68
CA THR A 132 45.51 6.00 14.04
C THR A 132 44.47 5.60 15.08
N TYR A 133 43.37 6.35 15.14
CA TYR A 133 42.18 6.01 15.93
C TYR A 133 40.98 5.82 15.01
N VAL A 134 40.15 4.85 15.37
CA VAL A 134 38.95 4.46 14.63
C VAL A 134 37.75 4.55 15.55
N PHE A 135 36.84 5.47 15.26
CA PHE A 135 35.61 5.68 16.00
C PHE A 135 34.45 5.05 15.23
N THR A 136 33.76 4.10 15.84
CA THR A 136 32.60 3.40 15.26
C THR A 136 31.35 3.65 16.09
N PHE A 137 30.26 4.06 15.46
CA PHE A 137 29.04 4.48 16.15
C PHE A 137 27.82 4.36 15.22
N GLY A 138 26.62 4.44 15.77
CA GLY A 138 25.37 4.35 15.02
C GLY A 138 24.76 5.70 14.68
N ILE A 139 24.22 5.84 13.47
CA ILE A 139 23.32 6.94 13.06
C ILE A 139 22.15 6.31 12.33
N THR A 140 20.93 6.75 12.60
CA THR A 140 19.71 6.28 11.94
C THR A 140 18.94 7.45 11.31
N THR A 141 18.06 7.15 10.36
CA THR A 141 17.02 8.10 9.93
C THR A 141 15.86 8.07 10.92
N ARG A 142 15.14 9.19 11.06
CA ARG A 142 14.02 9.27 11.99
C ARG A 142 12.88 8.36 11.55
N ASN A 143 12.28 7.64 12.50
CA ASN A 143 10.99 6.96 12.33
C ASN A 143 9.78 7.85 12.61
N SER A 144 9.98 9.17 12.66
CA SER A 144 8.93 10.18 12.82
C SER A 144 9.34 11.46 12.12
N SER A 145 8.35 12.28 11.74
CA SER A 145 8.60 13.57 11.10
C SER A 145 9.47 14.48 11.99
N PRO A 146 10.40 15.27 11.42
CA PRO A 146 10.72 15.36 9.99
C PRO A 146 11.58 14.17 9.51
N PHE A 147 11.23 13.60 8.36
CA PHE A 147 12.04 12.59 7.68
C PHE A 147 13.15 13.26 6.86
N PRO A 148 14.31 12.62 6.66
CA PRO A 148 15.34 13.11 5.76
C PRO A 148 14.78 13.14 4.34
N ALA A 149 15.13 14.17 3.57
CA ALA A 149 14.75 14.21 2.16
C ALA A 149 15.50 13.10 1.37
N PRO A 150 14.92 12.53 0.29
CA PRO A 150 15.56 11.49 -0.54
C PRO A 150 16.82 11.95 -1.30
N GLY A 151 17.75 11.03 -1.56
CA GLY A 151 18.97 11.25 -2.35
C GLY A 151 20.24 11.39 -1.51
N ALA A 152 21.30 11.93 -2.10
CA ALA A 152 22.62 12.06 -1.48
C ALA A 152 22.61 13.05 -0.30
N ARG A 153 23.08 12.62 0.87
CA ARG A 153 23.11 13.41 2.10
C ARG A 153 24.51 13.39 2.70
N ASN A 154 25.03 14.57 3.02
CA ASN A 154 26.37 14.75 3.55
C ASN A 154 26.32 14.85 5.07
N LEU A 155 27.12 14.02 5.74
CA LEU A 155 27.43 14.12 7.15
C LEU A 155 28.82 14.71 7.26
N THR A 156 28.94 15.87 7.91
CA THR A 156 30.22 16.59 8.01
C THR A 156 30.84 16.34 9.36
N TYR A 157 32.06 15.80 9.37
CA TYR A 157 32.84 15.49 10.56
C TYR A 157 33.86 16.58 10.77
N ASN A 158 33.88 17.13 11.97
CA ASN A 158 34.76 18.22 12.38
C ASN A 158 35.59 17.74 13.56
N VAL A 159 36.90 17.67 13.38
CA VAL A 159 37.88 17.29 14.40
C VAL A 159 38.65 18.54 14.78
N ALA A 160 38.31 19.10 15.93
CA ALA A 160 39.03 20.22 16.53
C ALA A 160 40.16 19.69 17.40
N TYR A 161 41.32 20.35 17.36
CA TYR A 161 42.50 20.00 18.16
C TYR A 161 43.41 21.21 18.35
N ASP A 162 44.32 21.13 19.32
CA ASP A 162 45.41 22.08 19.55
C ASP A 162 46.76 21.39 19.24
N ASP A 163 47.78 22.16 18.87
CA ASP A 163 49.16 21.71 18.66
C ASP A 163 50.18 22.56 19.43
N GLY A 164 49.73 23.32 20.44
CA GLY A 164 50.51 24.32 21.16
C GLY A 164 50.28 25.75 20.64
N GLY A 165 49.22 25.97 19.85
CA GLY A 165 48.94 27.18 19.08
C GLY A 165 47.44 27.54 19.04
N PRO A 166 46.96 28.32 18.04
CA PRO A 166 45.53 28.56 17.89
C PRO A 166 44.81 27.27 17.46
N GLY A 167 43.65 26.99 18.05
CA GLY A 167 42.88 25.76 17.76
C GLY A 167 42.68 25.51 16.27
N LEU A 168 43.04 24.30 15.84
CA LEU A 168 42.97 23.80 14.48
C LEU A 168 41.69 22.99 14.25
N LEU A 169 41.30 22.87 12.99
CA LEU A 169 40.10 22.14 12.57
C LEU A 169 40.39 21.31 11.30
N ALA A 170 40.25 19.99 11.41
CA ALA A 170 40.23 19.10 10.26
C ALA A 170 38.79 18.66 9.96
N THR A 171 38.40 18.69 8.69
CA THR A 171 37.04 18.36 8.25
C THR A 171 37.03 17.26 7.19
N THR A 172 36.07 16.35 7.27
CA THR A 172 35.79 15.36 6.22
C THR A 172 34.28 15.13 6.09
N VAL A 173 33.84 14.53 4.98
CA VAL A 173 32.43 14.32 4.66
C VAL A 173 32.17 12.86 4.31
N GLN A 174 31.17 12.26 4.96
CA GLN A 174 30.55 11.02 4.50
C GLN A 174 29.26 11.36 3.74
N THR A 175 29.21 11.04 2.46
CA THR A 175 27.95 11.06 1.69
C THR A 175 27.24 9.73 1.81
N VAL A 176 25.93 9.74 2.08
CA VAL A 176 25.07 8.55 2.13
C VAL A 176 23.84 8.78 1.27
N GLN A 177 23.45 7.76 0.50
CA GLN A 177 22.17 7.79 -0.22
C GLN A 177 21.02 7.48 0.72
N VAL A 178 19.98 8.31 0.69
CA VAL A 178 18.71 8.05 1.40
C VAL A 178 17.66 7.65 0.37
N ASN A 179 17.21 6.40 0.45
CA ASN A 179 16.23 5.88 -0.49
C ASN A 179 14.83 5.83 0.14
N PRO A 180 13.80 6.34 -0.55
CA PRO A 180 12.43 6.29 -0.07
C PRO A 180 11.74 4.99 -0.52
N GLY A 181 10.84 4.47 0.31
CA GLY A 181 9.78 3.57 -0.16
C GLY A 181 8.77 4.35 -0.99
N VAL A 182 8.20 3.73 -2.02
CA VAL A 182 7.10 4.31 -2.81
C VAL A 182 6.01 3.27 -2.99
N MET A 183 4.82 3.55 -2.47
CA MET A 183 3.67 2.67 -2.49
C MET A 183 2.82 2.94 -3.72
N ALA A 184 2.53 1.89 -4.47
CA ALA A 184 1.48 1.86 -5.47
C ALA A 184 0.46 0.78 -5.09
N LEU A 185 -0.82 1.02 -5.39
CA LEU A 185 -1.89 0.08 -5.11
C LEU A 185 -2.81 -0.06 -6.31
N THR A 186 -3.08 -1.30 -6.71
CA THR A 186 -4.18 -1.61 -7.62
C THR A 186 -5.18 -2.54 -6.95
N LYS A 187 -6.46 -2.36 -7.27
CA LYS A 187 -7.53 -3.22 -6.79
C LYS A 187 -8.32 -3.72 -7.99
N THR A 188 -8.68 -4.99 -7.96
CA THR A 188 -9.38 -5.65 -9.08
C THR A 188 -10.43 -6.58 -8.52
N ALA A 189 -11.64 -6.51 -9.06
CA ALA A 189 -12.67 -7.50 -8.78
C ALA A 189 -12.30 -8.82 -9.46
N LEU A 190 -12.27 -9.91 -8.70
CA LEU A 190 -12.13 -11.26 -9.26
C LEU A 190 -13.49 -11.83 -9.64
N THR A 191 -14.55 -11.34 -8.98
CA THR A 191 -15.95 -11.61 -9.33
C THR A 191 -16.47 -10.45 -10.18
N ALA A 192 -16.73 -10.67 -11.47
CA ALA A 192 -17.20 -9.61 -12.36
C ALA A 192 -18.66 -9.20 -12.08
N VAL A 193 -19.47 -10.16 -11.67
CA VAL A 193 -20.93 -10.02 -11.53
C VAL A 193 -21.41 -10.75 -10.27
N ALA A 194 -22.30 -10.14 -9.49
CA ALA A 194 -22.84 -10.71 -8.25
C ALA A 194 -24.37 -10.57 -8.14
N THR A 195 -25.00 -11.50 -7.40
CA THR A 195 -26.38 -11.40 -6.93
C THR A 195 -26.44 -11.33 -5.40
N ASN A 196 -27.62 -11.12 -4.82
CA ASN A 196 -27.76 -11.03 -3.37
C ASN A 196 -27.32 -12.35 -2.69
N GLY A 197 -26.51 -12.26 -1.65
CA GLY A 197 -25.94 -13.40 -0.93
C GLY A 197 -24.69 -14.00 -1.57
N ASN A 198 -24.26 -13.55 -2.75
CA ASN A 198 -23.04 -14.09 -3.37
C ASN A 198 -21.79 -13.65 -2.63
N THR A 199 -20.83 -14.57 -2.54
CA THR A 199 -19.45 -14.25 -2.22
C THR A 199 -18.81 -13.44 -3.35
N VAL A 200 -18.10 -12.37 -2.98
CA VAL A 200 -17.39 -11.50 -3.90
C VAL A 200 -15.94 -11.35 -3.45
N ASP A 201 -15.02 -11.74 -4.33
CA ASP A 201 -13.58 -11.68 -4.07
C ASP A 201 -12.93 -10.51 -4.83
N PHE A 202 -12.01 -9.82 -4.15
CA PHE A 202 -11.19 -8.76 -4.71
C PHE A 202 -9.72 -9.08 -4.49
N ARG A 203 -8.89 -8.77 -5.49
CA ARG A 203 -7.44 -8.75 -5.35
C ARG A 203 -6.97 -7.32 -5.14
N ILE A 204 -6.09 -7.13 -4.17
CA ILE A 204 -5.35 -5.89 -3.91
C ILE A 204 -3.88 -6.18 -4.13
N ASP A 205 -3.27 -5.47 -5.06
CA ASP A 205 -1.84 -5.55 -5.35
C ASP A 205 -1.15 -4.30 -4.82
N ILE A 206 -0.39 -4.45 -3.74
CA ILE A 206 0.42 -3.41 -3.12
C ILE A 206 1.85 -3.56 -3.63
N ARG A 207 2.47 -2.49 -4.15
CA ARG A 207 3.85 -2.53 -4.66
C ARG A 207 4.70 -1.48 -3.98
N ASN A 208 5.91 -1.85 -3.57
CA ASN A 208 6.96 -0.88 -3.29
C ASN A 208 7.79 -0.64 -4.57
N THR A 209 7.49 0.46 -5.26
CA THR A 209 8.18 0.94 -6.48
C THR A 209 9.35 1.87 -6.17
N GLY A 210 9.59 2.16 -4.88
CA GLY A 210 10.72 2.97 -4.43
C GLY A 210 12.02 2.18 -4.42
N THR A 211 13.13 2.91 -4.28
CA THR A 211 14.47 2.34 -4.18
C THR A 211 14.88 2.00 -2.74
N GLY A 212 14.05 2.35 -1.76
CA GLY A 212 14.20 2.02 -0.35
C GLY A 212 12.99 1.27 0.18
N GLY A 213 13.06 0.82 1.43
CA GLY A 213 11.97 0.12 2.09
C GLY A 213 10.84 1.03 2.55
N ALA A 214 9.61 0.51 2.48
CA ALA A 214 8.43 1.16 3.04
C ALA A 214 8.13 0.61 4.44
N PHE A 215 8.18 1.48 5.45
CA PHE A 215 7.94 1.08 6.84
C PHE A 215 6.49 1.26 7.27
N ALA A 216 6.03 0.35 8.11
CA ALA A 216 4.73 0.38 8.77
C ALA A 216 3.56 0.67 7.81
N ALA A 217 3.60 0.08 6.61
CA ALA A 217 2.57 0.26 5.59
C ALA A 217 1.24 -0.31 6.09
N LEU A 218 0.24 0.57 6.25
CA LEU A 218 -1.10 0.24 6.71
C LEU A 218 -2.03 0.14 5.49
N LEU A 219 -2.48 -1.07 5.20
CA LEU A 219 -3.59 -1.33 4.28
C LEU A 219 -4.92 -1.15 5.02
N THR A 220 -5.83 -0.37 4.45
CA THR A 220 -7.23 -0.26 4.86
C THR A 220 -8.13 -0.60 3.69
N ASP A 221 -9.03 -1.56 3.87
CA ASP A 221 -10.02 -1.99 2.88
C ASP A 221 -11.43 -1.60 3.36
N THR A 222 -12.14 -0.82 2.54
CA THR A 222 -13.43 -0.22 2.89
C THR A 222 -14.49 -0.69 1.90
N ILE A 223 -15.40 -1.54 2.37
CA ILE A 223 -16.51 -2.06 1.58
C ILE A 223 -17.71 -1.11 1.62
N SER A 224 -18.40 -0.97 0.49
CA SER A 224 -19.67 -0.21 0.43
C SER A 224 -20.80 -0.87 1.22
N ALA A 225 -21.89 -0.14 1.47
CA ALA A 225 -23.05 -0.62 2.24
C ALA A 225 -23.74 -1.86 1.63
N ASN A 226 -23.52 -2.13 0.33
CA ASN A 226 -24.04 -3.30 -0.35
C ASN A 226 -23.16 -4.55 -0.17
N PHE A 227 -22.20 -4.49 0.75
CA PHE A 227 -21.36 -5.61 1.14
C PHE A 227 -21.36 -5.80 2.65
N THR A 228 -21.18 -7.05 3.08
CA THR A 228 -20.98 -7.42 4.48
C THR A 228 -19.82 -8.41 4.61
N GLY A 229 -19.32 -8.61 5.83
CA GLY A 229 -18.41 -9.71 6.14
C GLY A 229 -17.03 -9.66 5.48
N LEU A 230 -16.40 -8.48 5.39
CA LEU A 230 -15.04 -8.36 4.85
C LEU A 230 -14.07 -9.29 5.60
N THR A 231 -13.39 -10.16 4.84
CA THR A 231 -12.40 -11.11 5.35
C THR A 231 -11.15 -11.07 4.48
N PHE A 232 -9.97 -11.07 5.11
CA PHE A 232 -8.69 -11.24 4.40
C PHE A 232 -8.40 -12.73 4.22
N VAL A 233 -8.36 -13.20 2.98
CA VAL A 233 -8.26 -14.63 2.62
C VAL A 233 -6.81 -15.09 2.50
N SER A 234 -5.97 -14.32 1.83
CA SER A 234 -4.57 -14.69 1.59
C SER A 234 -3.66 -13.49 1.43
N PHE A 235 -2.37 -13.73 1.68
CA PHE A 235 -1.27 -12.79 1.47
C PHE A 235 -0.14 -13.53 0.78
N ASN A 236 0.29 -13.04 -0.38
CA ASN A 236 1.41 -13.59 -1.12
C ASN A 236 2.38 -12.47 -1.50
N ALA A 237 3.69 -12.71 -1.43
CA ALA A 237 4.70 -11.73 -1.81
C ALA A 237 5.50 -12.20 -3.04
N PHE A 238 5.77 -11.24 -3.92
CA PHE A 238 6.50 -11.46 -5.17
C PHE A 238 7.51 -10.35 -5.41
N ASN A 239 8.53 -10.63 -6.21
CA ASN A 239 9.38 -9.61 -6.79
C ASN A 239 8.60 -8.85 -7.90
N ASN A 240 8.63 -7.52 -7.90
CA ASN A 240 7.92 -6.69 -8.88
C ASN A 240 8.40 -6.92 -10.32
N THR A 241 9.69 -7.20 -10.51
CA THR A 241 10.32 -7.32 -11.83
C THR A 241 10.22 -8.74 -12.38
N THR A 242 10.58 -9.74 -11.57
CA THR A 242 10.69 -11.13 -12.03
C THR A 242 9.42 -11.94 -11.78
N ASN A 243 8.48 -11.41 -10.99
CA ASN A 243 7.28 -12.10 -10.51
C ASN A 243 7.56 -13.40 -9.72
N ALA A 244 8.82 -13.62 -9.32
CA ALA A 244 9.20 -14.76 -8.49
C ALA A 244 8.67 -14.59 -7.05
N PRO A 245 8.22 -15.66 -6.38
CA PRO A 245 7.86 -15.60 -4.96
C PRO A 245 9.03 -15.11 -4.10
N VAL A 246 8.74 -14.30 -3.09
CA VAL A 246 9.71 -13.84 -2.09
C VAL A 246 9.18 -14.09 -0.68
N ALA A 247 10.06 -13.97 0.32
CA ALA A 247 9.65 -14.08 1.71
C ALA A 247 8.57 -13.03 2.05
N MET A 248 7.49 -13.47 2.68
CA MET A 248 6.37 -12.60 3.03
C MET A 248 6.77 -11.61 4.12
N PRO A 249 6.60 -10.30 3.91
CA PRO A 249 6.71 -9.31 4.98
C PRO A 249 5.86 -9.67 6.21
N THR A 250 6.38 -9.41 7.40
CA THR A 250 5.61 -9.56 8.64
C THR A 250 4.36 -8.69 8.58
N VAL A 251 3.20 -9.32 8.73
CA VAL A 251 1.88 -8.66 8.73
C VAL A 251 1.23 -8.81 10.09
N THR A 252 0.63 -7.73 10.56
CA THR A 252 -0.13 -7.68 11.82
C THR A 252 -1.56 -7.26 11.55
N VAL A 253 -2.50 -7.86 12.28
CA VAL A 253 -3.91 -7.48 12.25
C VAL A 253 -4.09 -6.23 13.11
N VAL A 254 -4.63 -5.16 12.51
CA VAL A 254 -4.92 -3.92 13.24
C VAL A 254 -6.41 -3.84 13.58
N SER A 255 -7.26 -4.22 12.63
CA SER A 255 -8.71 -4.31 12.79
C SER A 255 -9.28 -5.31 11.79
N ALA A 256 -10.60 -5.50 11.75
CA ALA A 256 -11.26 -6.32 10.73
C ALA A 256 -10.93 -5.85 9.30
N THR A 257 -10.78 -4.53 9.09
CA THR A 257 -10.56 -3.89 7.78
C THR A 257 -9.11 -3.50 7.52
N GLN A 258 -8.21 -3.68 8.49
CA GLN A 258 -6.86 -3.14 8.43
C GLN A 258 -5.76 -4.17 8.69
N ARG A 259 -4.68 -4.06 7.92
CA ARG A 259 -3.47 -4.88 8.04
C ARG A 259 -2.24 -3.97 7.99
N ARG A 260 -1.27 -4.21 8.86
CA ARG A 260 -0.01 -3.45 8.88
C ARG A 260 1.17 -4.35 8.54
N PHE A 261 1.92 -3.97 7.52
CA PHE A 261 3.20 -4.58 7.15
C PHE A 261 4.33 -3.80 7.82
N THR A 262 5.18 -4.49 8.58
CA THR A 262 6.27 -3.82 9.31
C THR A 262 7.25 -3.15 8.36
N TYR A 263 7.62 -3.87 7.30
CA TYR A 263 8.58 -3.41 6.31
C TYR A 263 8.32 -4.10 4.97
N ILE A 264 8.15 -3.33 3.90
CA ILE A 264 8.05 -3.84 2.52
C ILE A 264 9.35 -3.48 1.80
N PRO A 265 10.23 -4.44 1.48
CA PRO A 265 11.49 -4.17 0.79
C PRO A 265 11.26 -3.48 -0.56
N PRO A 266 12.27 -2.76 -1.10
CA PRO A 266 12.19 -2.24 -2.46
C PRO A 266 11.97 -3.39 -3.45
N ASN A 267 11.27 -3.10 -4.54
CA ASN A 267 10.99 -4.07 -5.60
C ASN A 267 10.15 -5.29 -5.18
N VAL A 268 9.36 -5.17 -4.11
CA VAL A 268 8.42 -6.21 -3.65
C VAL A 268 6.97 -5.80 -3.91
N ARG A 269 6.16 -6.76 -4.36
CA ARG A 269 4.70 -6.75 -4.46
C ARG A 269 4.10 -7.66 -3.40
N ILE A 270 3.03 -7.22 -2.77
CA ILE A 270 2.15 -8.03 -1.93
C ILE A 270 0.80 -8.11 -2.61
N GLU A 271 0.38 -9.33 -2.91
CA GLU A 271 -0.97 -9.64 -3.36
C GLU A 271 -1.81 -10.04 -2.15
N VAL A 272 -2.96 -9.39 -1.99
CA VAL A 272 -3.92 -9.66 -0.93
C VAL A 272 -5.27 -9.99 -1.56
N VAL A 273 -5.83 -11.14 -1.21
CA VAL A 273 -7.22 -11.45 -1.58
C VAL A 273 -8.11 -11.13 -0.40
N VAL A 274 -9.14 -10.32 -0.63
CA VAL A 274 -10.21 -10.06 0.33
C VAL A 274 -11.54 -10.57 -0.21
N ARG A 275 -12.40 -10.99 0.70
CA ARG A 275 -13.69 -11.59 0.43
C ARG A 275 -14.79 -10.85 1.17
N THR A 276 -15.93 -10.68 0.53
CA THR A 276 -17.13 -10.06 1.09
C THR A 276 -18.36 -10.84 0.65
N THR A 277 -19.53 -10.50 1.20
CA THR A 277 -20.83 -11.02 0.73
C THR A 277 -21.69 -9.86 0.20
N ALA A 278 -22.15 -9.98 -1.05
CA ALA A 278 -23.09 -9.03 -1.65
C ALA A 278 -24.41 -9.04 -0.88
N THR A 279 -24.85 -7.87 -0.44
CA THR A 279 -26.09 -7.68 0.32
C THR A 279 -26.87 -6.57 -0.35
N VAL A 280 -28.07 -6.88 -0.85
CA VAL A 280 -28.92 -5.90 -1.54
C VAL A 280 -30.10 -5.57 -0.64
N ASN A 281 -30.34 -4.27 -0.42
CA ASN A 281 -31.57 -3.83 0.22
C ASN A 281 -32.75 -4.07 -0.75
N PRO A 282 -33.71 -4.96 -0.43
CA PRO A 282 -34.84 -5.24 -1.31
C PRO A 282 -35.77 -4.02 -1.51
N THR A 283 -35.69 -3.01 -0.66
CA THR A 283 -36.48 -1.77 -0.77
C THR A 283 -35.76 -0.65 -1.52
N ALA A 284 -34.57 -0.89 -2.08
CA ALA A 284 -33.82 0.12 -2.82
C ALA A 284 -34.51 0.46 -4.15
N THR A 285 -34.72 1.75 -4.43
CA THR A 285 -35.33 2.23 -5.68
C THR A 285 -34.32 2.43 -6.81
N THR A 286 -33.04 2.13 -6.55
CA THR A 286 -31.93 2.20 -7.51
C THR A 286 -31.13 0.91 -7.47
N CYS A 287 -30.58 0.48 -8.61
CA CYS A 287 -29.71 -0.70 -8.65
C CYS A 287 -28.55 -0.56 -7.65
N PRO A 288 -28.24 -1.60 -6.87
CA PRO A 288 -27.14 -1.56 -5.92
C PRO A 288 -25.82 -1.37 -6.66
N VAL A 289 -24.98 -0.51 -6.10
CA VAL A 289 -23.60 -0.30 -6.56
C VAL A 289 -22.67 -1.04 -5.61
N PHE A 290 -21.96 -2.04 -6.12
CA PHE A 290 -20.99 -2.81 -5.35
C PHE A 290 -19.59 -2.25 -5.57
N ILE A 291 -19.14 -1.39 -4.65
CA ILE A 291 -17.77 -0.85 -4.66
C ILE A 291 -17.02 -1.36 -3.44
N ASN A 292 -15.74 -1.64 -3.63
CA ASN A 292 -14.79 -1.84 -2.56
C ASN A 292 -13.55 -0.97 -2.81
N ASP A 293 -13.20 -0.15 -1.83
CA ASP A 293 -12.05 0.75 -1.85
C ASP A 293 -10.90 0.16 -1.04
N ALA A 294 -9.66 0.36 -1.49
CA ALA A 294 -8.48 0.07 -0.67
C ALA A 294 -7.50 1.24 -0.70
N THR A 295 -6.88 1.47 0.45
CA THR A 295 -5.83 2.48 0.63
C THR A 295 -4.64 1.84 1.32
N VAL A 296 -3.43 2.22 0.92
CA VAL A 296 -2.20 1.89 1.64
C VAL A 296 -1.49 3.18 1.99
N VAL A 297 -1.07 3.32 3.25
CA VAL A 297 -0.33 4.49 3.74
C VAL A 297 0.91 4.00 4.47
N GLN A 298 2.09 4.48 4.10
CA GLN A 298 3.33 4.18 4.81
C GLN A 298 3.69 5.27 5.83
N ARG A 299 4.69 4.99 6.68
CA ARG A 299 5.14 5.87 7.77
C ARG A 299 5.46 7.30 7.33
N THR A 300 5.96 7.50 6.11
CA THR A 300 6.26 8.81 5.53
C THR A 300 5.02 9.56 5.02
N THR A 301 3.83 9.11 5.40
CA THR A 301 2.51 9.59 4.97
C THR A 301 2.22 9.48 3.48
N GLN A 302 3.14 8.94 2.68
CA GLN A 302 2.85 8.64 1.30
C GLN A 302 1.80 7.52 1.22
N SER A 303 0.82 7.73 0.34
CA SER A 303 -0.33 6.85 0.19
C SER A 303 -0.64 6.54 -1.27
N SER A 304 -1.29 5.40 -1.50
CA SER A 304 -1.95 5.08 -2.76
C SER A 304 -3.31 4.47 -2.47
N SER A 305 -4.29 4.77 -3.34
CA SER A 305 -5.65 4.25 -3.21
C SER A 305 -6.15 3.75 -4.56
N ASN A 306 -7.04 2.77 -4.54
CA ASN A 306 -7.76 2.30 -5.71
C ASN A 306 -9.07 1.63 -5.28
N PHE A 307 -10.01 1.51 -6.20
CA PHE A 307 -11.29 0.87 -5.98
C PHE A 307 -11.56 -0.15 -7.08
N ALA A 308 -12.43 -1.09 -6.79
CA ALA A 308 -12.99 -1.99 -7.78
C ALA A 308 -14.50 -2.07 -7.60
N SER A 309 -15.20 -2.26 -8.71
CA SER A 309 -16.64 -2.46 -8.71
C SER A 309 -17.03 -3.82 -9.27
N VAL A 310 -18.21 -4.27 -8.89
CA VAL A 310 -18.84 -5.50 -9.37
C VAL A 310 -20.22 -5.15 -9.89
N GLU A 311 -20.59 -5.69 -11.04
CA GLU A 311 -21.93 -5.45 -11.59
C GLU A 311 -22.96 -6.29 -10.83
N TYR A 312 -24.11 -5.70 -10.54
CA TYR A 312 -25.25 -6.44 -10.02
C TYR A 312 -26.02 -7.10 -11.15
N ASN A 313 -26.25 -8.41 -11.03
CA ASN A 313 -27.11 -9.14 -11.95
C ASN A 313 -28.50 -9.35 -11.35
N LEU A 314 -29.51 -9.20 -12.20
CA LEU A 314 -30.90 -9.53 -11.94
C LEU A 314 -31.27 -10.78 -12.74
N PRO A 315 -30.76 -11.98 -12.40
CA PRO A 315 -31.04 -13.15 -13.22
C PRO A 315 -32.52 -13.55 -13.11
N ASN A 316 -33.11 -13.90 -14.25
CA ASN A 316 -34.42 -14.55 -14.40
C ASN A 316 -35.61 -13.82 -13.77
N SER A 317 -35.55 -12.50 -13.64
CA SER A 317 -36.63 -11.73 -13.03
C SER A 317 -37.91 -11.75 -13.86
N LEU A 318 -37.84 -11.71 -15.21
CA LEU A 318 -39.00 -11.89 -16.08
C LEU A 318 -38.98 -13.28 -16.75
N GLN A 319 -39.97 -14.11 -16.43
CA GLN A 319 -40.22 -15.37 -17.13
C GLN A 319 -41.39 -15.18 -18.11
N LEU A 320 -41.16 -15.41 -19.40
CA LEU A 320 -42.21 -15.45 -20.43
C LEU A 320 -42.31 -16.87 -20.98
N THR A 321 -43.49 -17.49 -20.89
CA THR A 321 -43.73 -18.85 -21.38
C THR A 321 -44.98 -18.94 -22.25
N HIS A 322 -44.93 -19.80 -23.27
CA HIS A 322 -46.12 -20.24 -24.01
C HIS A 322 -46.81 -21.36 -23.23
N ASN A 323 -48.10 -21.18 -22.92
CA ASN A 323 -48.90 -22.25 -22.34
C ASN A 323 -49.43 -23.16 -23.45
N MET A 324 -48.61 -24.12 -23.85
CA MET A 324 -48.93 -25.05 -24.95
C MET A 324 -50.12 -25.98 -24.64
N ALA A 325 -50.43 -26.23 -23.35
CA ALA A 325 -51.54 -27.12 -22.98
C ALA A 325 -52.92 -26.54 -23.30
N THR A 326 -52.99 -25.21 -23.41
CA THR A 326 -54.25 -24.48 -23.65
C THR A 326 -54.16 -23.56 -24.86
N SER A 327 -53.03 -23.54 -25.56
CA SER A 327 -52.91 -22.86 -26.86
C SER A 327 -53.27 -23.84 -27.96
N TYR A 328 -54.12 -23.42 -28.90
CA TYR A 328 -54.57 -24.26 -30.01
C TYR A 328 -54.88 -23.41 -31.24
N CYS A 329 -54.83 -24.04 -32.41
CA CYS A 329 -55.25 -23.44 -33.68
C CYS A 329 -56.35 -24.30 -34.29
N GLU A 330 -57.41 -23.67 -34.80
CA GLU A 330 -58.46 -24.35 -35.56
C GLU A 330 -58.25 -24.09 -37.05
N LEU A 331 -58.35 -25.13 -37.88
CA LEU A 331 -58.29 -24.97 -39.33
C LEU A 331 -59.50 -24.19 -39.80
N CYS A 332 -59.28 -23.04 -40.46
CA CYS A 332 -60.32 -22.11 -40.89
C CYS A 332 -61.19 -21.54 -39.75
N GLY A 333 -60.72 -21.64 -38.50
CA GLY A 333 -61.39 -21.12 -37.31
C GLY A 333 -60.49 -20.15 -36.53
N ILE A 334 -60.96 -19.74 -35.36
CA ILE A 334 -60.19 -18.86 -34.46
C ILE A 334 -59.49 -19.72 -33.42
N GLY A 335 -58.15 -19.76 -33.46
CA GLY A 335 -57.33 -20.35 -32.42
C GLY A 335 -57.10 -19.41 -31.23
N THR A 336 -56.51 -19.94 -30.16
CA THR A 336 -56.05 -19.15 -29.01
C THR A 336 -54.58 -19.42 -28.74
N ILE A 337 -53.78 -18.37 -28.57
CA ILE A 337 -52.40 -18.44 -28.06
C ILE A 337 -52.38 -17.85 -26.65
N ARG A 338 -51.82 -18.59 -25.68
CA ARG A 338 -51.72 -18.16 -24.29
C ARG A 338 -50.27 -17.96 -23.89
N LEU A 339 -49.95 -16.71 -23.55
CA LEU A 339 -48.66 -16.30 -23.00
C LEU A 339 -48.78 -16.11 -21.49
N ARG A 340 -47.76 -16.49 -20.73
CA ARG A 340 -47.64 -16.18 -19.31
C ARG A 340 -46.35 -15.42 -19.06
N ALA A 341 -46.48 -14.16 -18.64
CA ALA A 341 -45.39 -13.37 -18.09
C ALA A 341 -45.46 -13.42 -16.55
N ALA A 342 -44.35 -13.73 -15.89
CA ALA A 342 -44.25 -13.76 -14.44
C ALA A 342 -42.99 -13.06 -13.97
N ASN A 343 -43.13 -12.19 -12.97
CA ASN A 343 -41.99 -11.69 -12.23
C ASN A 343 -41.54 -12.76 -11.23
N ALA A 344 -40.46 -13.47 -11.55
CA ALA A 344 -39.84 -14.45 -10.67
C ALA A 344 -38.67 -13.85 -9.86
N GLY A 345 -38.37 -12.56 -10.05
CA GLY A 345 -37.34 -11.83 -9.33
C GLY A 345 -37.83 -11.30 -7.99
N GLY A 346 -36.91 -10.74 -7.19
CA GLY A 346 -37.21 -10.16 -5.87
C GLY A 346 -37.59 -8.67 -5.87
N ILE A 347 -37.67 -8.03 -7.04
CA ILE A 347 -38.00 -6.60 -7.19
C ILE A 347 -39.11 -6.44 -8.23
N SER A 348 -39.92 -5.38 -8.14
CA SER A 348 -40.93 -5.07 -9.17
C SER A 348 -40.26 -4.71 -10.50
N LEU A 349 -40.83 -5.19 -11.60
CA LEU A 349 -40.38 -4.89 -12.96
C LEU A 349 -41.25 -3.79 -13.55
N VAL A 350 -40.65 -2.83 -14.25
CA VAL A 350 -41.37 -1.71 -14.89
C VAL A 350 -41.06 -1.63 -16.39
N ASN A 351 -41.91 -0.92 -17.15
CA ASN A 351 -41.74 -0.70 -18.60
C ASN A 351 -41.59 -1.99 -19.42
N ILE A 352 -42.46 -2.97 -19.17
CA ILE A 352 -42.39 -4.28 -19.82
C ILE A 352 -43.00 -4.19 -21.23
N SER A 353 -42.32 -4.81 -22.20
CA SER A 353 -42.82 -5.03 -23.56
C SER A 353 -42.84 -6.53 -23.84
N ILE A 354 -43.97 -7.03 -24.32
CA ILE A 354 -44.13 -8.42 -24.77
C ILE A 354 -44.24 -8.40 -26.28
N THR A 355 -43.35 -9.14 -26.95
CA THR A 355 -43.39 -9.31 -28.41
C THR A 355 -43.60 -10.78 -28.75
N GLU A 356 -44.64 -11.07 -29.50
CA GLU A 356 -44.90 -12.38 -30.09
C GLU A 356 -44.59 -12.31 -31.60
N ASN A 357 -43.80 -13.26 -32.09
CA ASN A 357 -43.51 -13.39 -33.51
C ASN A 357 -44.15 -14.68 -34.01
N LEU A 358 -45.25 -14.53 -34.74
CA LEU A 358 -45.99 -15.64 -35.33
C LEU A 358 -45.22 -16.33 -36.47
N MET A 359 -44.05 -15.81 -36.87
CA MET A 359 -43.21 -16.34 -37.94
C MET A 359 -44.00 -16.52 -39.25
N ALA A 360 -43.60 -17.45 -40.12
CA ALA A 360 -44.33 -17.82 -41.33
C ALA A 360 -45.46 -18.83 -41.04
N SER A 361 -46.19 -18.68 -39.94
CA SER A 361 -47.22 -19.65 -39.52
C SER A 361 -48.51 -19.58 -40.35
N GLY A 362 -48.73 -18.49 -41.08
CA GLY A 362 -50.00 -18.21 -41.76
C GLY A 362 -51.11 -17.75 -40.81
N LEU A 363 -50.81 -17.56 -39.51
CA LEU A 363 -51.74 -17.02 -38.54
C LEU A 363 -51.86 -15.51 -38.72
N THR A 364 -53.03 -14.97 -38.37
CA THR A 364 -53.26 -13.53 -38.31
C THR A 364 -53.92 -13.19 -36.99
N TYR A 365 -53.55 -12.04 -36.42
CA TYR A 365 -54.17 -11.57 -35.19
C TYR A 365 -55.62 -11.16 -35.44
N VAL A 366 -56.52 -11.58 -34.54
CA VAL A 366 -57.95 -11.21 -34.60
C VAL A 366 -58.18 -9.96 -33.74
N PRO A 367 -58.57 -8.81 -34.32
CA PRO A 367 -58.80 -7.58 -33.55
C PRO A 367 -59.86 -7.75 -32.46
N GLY A 368 -59.59 -7.19 -31.27
CA GLY A 368 -60.48 -7.26 -30.11
C GLY A 368 -60.43 -8.59 -29.35
N SER A 369 -59.56 -9.53 -29.73
CA SER A 369 -59.48 -10.85 -29.12
C SER A 369 -58.53 -10.94 -27.91
N THR A 370 -57.73 -9.90 -27.63
CA THR A 370 -56.76 -9.93 -26.52
C THR A 370 -57.50 -9.93 -25.18
N GLN A 371 -57.18 -10.93 -24.35
CA GLN A 371 -57.60 -10.99 -22.96
C GLN A 371 -56.37 -11.11 -22.05
N ILE A 372 -56.47 -10.54 -20.85
CA ILE A 372 -55.46 -10.66 -19.80
C ILE A 372 -56.08 -11.20 -18.52
N SER A 373 -55.35 -12.10 -17.85
CA SER A 373 -55.60 -12.52 -16.48
C SER A 373 -54.40 -12.09 -15.63
N LEU A 374 -54.66 -11.35 -14.56
CA LEU A 374 -53.65 -10.93 -13.61
C LEU A 374 -53.73 -11.82 -12.38
N ASN A 375 -52.59 -12.40 -11.97
CA ASN A 375 -52.46 -13.20 -10.75
C ASN A 375 -53.52 -14.32 -10.60
N GLY A 376 -53.93 -14.95 -11.70
CA GLY A 376 -54.94 -16.01 -11.70
C GLY A 376 -56.39 -15.53 -11.56
N GLY A 377 -56.62 -14.22 -11.61
CA GLY A 377 -57.97 -13.63 -11.65
C GLY A 377 -58.71 -13.89 -12.97
N PRO A 378 -59.97 -13.43 -13.08
CA PRO A 378 -60.76 -13.62 -14.31
C PRO A 378 -60.09 -12.94 -15.51
N ALA A 379 -60.23 -13.55 -16.69
CA ALA A 379 -59.77 -12.96 -17.93
C ALA A 379 -60.64 -11.76 -18.29
N VAL A 380 -60.01 -10.61 -18.52
CA VAL A 380 -60.66 -9.36 -18.94
C VAL A 380 -60.12 -8.90 -20.29
N ALA A 381 -60.91 -8.16 -21.07
CA ALA A 381 -60.47 -7.62 -22.34
C ALA A 381 -59.29 -6.64 -22.15
N ALA A 382 -58.32 -6.69 -23.06
CA ALA A 382 -57.16 -5.79 -23.09
C ALA A 382 -56.99 -5.14 -24.48
N GLY A 383 -56.10 -4.14 -24.59
CA GLY A 383 -55.83 -3.47 -25.85
C GLY A 383 -55.21 -4.40 -26.90
N ASN A 384 -55.56 -4.15 -28.17
CA ASN A 384 -54.96 -4.84 -29.32
C ASN A 384 -53.44 -4.58 -29.37
N PRO A 385 -52.60 -5.56 -29.75
CA PRO A 385 -51.19 -5.33 -29.99
C PRO A 385 -50.97 -4.30 -31.09
N VAL A 386 -49.81 -3.65 -31.06
CA VAL A 386 -49.25 -3.02 -32.25
C VAL A 386 -48.79 -4.14 -33.18
N VAL A 387 -49.36 -4.18 -34.39
CA VAL A 387 -49.06 -5.19 -35.40
C VAL A 387 -48.02 -4.65 -36.38
N SER A 388 -46.95 -5.41 -36.62
CA SER A 388 -45.84 -5.01 -37.48
C SER A 388 -45.16 -6.21 -38.16
N GLY A 389 -44.07 -5.94 -38.88
CA GLY A 389 -43.30 -6.97 -39.58
C GLY A 389 -43.92 -7.44 -40.90
N ALA A 390 -43.21 -8.33 -41.60
CA ALA A 390 -43.72 -8.93 -42.83
C ALA A 390 -45.01 -9.70 -42.56
N ASN A 391 -46.01 -9.53 -43.42
CA ASN A 391 -47.31 -10.18 -43.32
C ASN A 391 -48.02 -10.00 -41.97
N SER A 392 -47.75 -8.91 -41.25
CA SER A 392 -48.40 -8.59 -39.97
C SER A 392 -48.20 -9.65 -38.88
N GLN A 393 -47.02 -10.27 -38.83
CA GLN A 393 -46.72 -11.42 -37.95
C GLN A 393 -46.08 -11.05 -36.60
N ILE A 394 -45.68 -9.79 -36.39
CA ILE A 394 -45.08 -9.35 -35.11
C ILE A 394 -46.13 -8.59 -34.31
N LEU A 395 -46.49 -9.12 -33.15
CA LEU A 395 -47.49 -8.56 -32.23
C LEU A 395 -46.76 -8.01 -31.00
N THR A 396 -46.91 -6.72 -30.72
CA THR A 396 -46.25 -6.08 -29.57
C THR A 396 -47.27 -5.47 -28.61
N TRP A 397 -47.17 -5.81 -27.32
CA TRP A 397 -47.92 -5.21 -26.23
C TRP A 397 -46.99 -4.45 -25.28
N THR A 398 -47.40 -3.24 -24.92
CA THR A 398 -46.74 -2.40 -23.91
C THR A 398 -47.76 -1.94 -22.87
N SER A 399 -47.33 -1.11 -21.91
CA SER A 399 -48.23 -0.47 -20.93
C SER A 399 -49.37 0.34 -21.56
N ALA A 400 -49.23 0.79 -22.82
CA ALA A 400 -50.28 1.50 -23.53
C ALA A 400 -51.48 0.60 -23.89
N GLN A 401 -51.25 -0.69 -24.16
CA GLN A 401 -52.30 -1.67 -24.47
C GLN A 401 -52.73 -2.45 -23.23
N ILE A 402 -51.77 -2.74 -22.34
CA ILE A 402 -51.96 -3.56 -21.14
C ILE A 402 -51.35 -2.78 -19.96
N PRO A 403 -52.14 -1.99 -19.20
CA PRO A 403 -51.62 -1.14 -18.13
C PRO A 403 -50.76 -1.88 -17.09
N ALA A 404 -51.06 -3.15 -16.82
CA ALA A 404 -50.28 -3.99 -15.90
C ALA A 404 -48.82 -4.25 -16.34
N LEU A 405 -48.47 -4.02 -17.61
CA LEU A 405 -47.07 -4.08 -18.06
C LEU A 405 -46.26 -2.84 -17.63
N ASN A 406 -46.90 -1.81 -17.09
CA ASN A 406 -46.21 -0.68 -16.49
C ASN A 406 -45.46 -1.10 -15.22
N GLN A 407 -46.02 -2.07 -14.47
CA GLN A 407 -45.45 -2.59 -13.24
C GLN A 407 -45.93 -4.02 -12.97
N LEU A 408 -45.00 -4.97 -12.97
CA LEU A 408 -45.25 -6.36 -12.57
C LEU A 408 -44.55 -6.60 -11.23
N ASP A 409 -45.32 -6.62 -10.15
CA ASP A 409 -44.78 -6.78 -8.80
C ASP A 409 -44.23 -8.19 -8.56
N SER A 410 -43.20 -8.25 -7.71
CA SER A 410 -42.66 -9.53 -7.26
C SER A 410 -43.62 -10.14 -6.22
N PRO A 411 -43.86 -11.47 -6.24
CA PRO A 411 -44.55 -12.15 -5.14
C PRO A 411 -43.75 -12.10 -3.81
N TYR A 412 -42.49 -11.67 -3.87
CA TYR A 412 -41.60 -11.45 -2.73
C TYR A 412 -41.39 -9.96 -2.41
N ALA A 413 -41.97 -9.04 -3.19
CA ALA A 413 -42.00 -7.64 -2.81
C ALA A 413 -42.97 -7.51 -1.63
N THR A 414 -42.47 -7.20 -0.45
CA THR A 414 -43.32 -6.72 0.63
C THR A 414 -43.97 -5.44 0.13
N ALA A 415 -45.31 -5.41 0.12
CA ALA A 415 -46.07 -4.21 -0.24
C ALA A 415 -45.54 -2.99 0.55
N PRO A 416 -45.60 -1.77 -0.03
CA PRO A 416 -45.12 -0.56 0.62
C PRO A 416 -45.69 -0.36 2.03
#